data_AF-A0A497FZP0-F1
#
_entry.id   AF-A0A497FZP0-F1
#
_cell.length_a   1.000
_cell.length_b   1.000
_cell.length_c   1.000
_cell.angle_alpha   90.00
_cell.angle_beta   90.00
_cell.angle_gamma   90.00
#
_symmetry.space_group_name_H-M   'P 1'
#
loop_
_entity.id
_entity.type
_entity.pdbx_description
1 polymer ?
#
loop_
_entity_poly.entity_id
_entity_poly.type
_entity_poly.pdbx_seq_one_letter_code
_entity_poly.pdbx_strand_id
1 'polypeptide(L)'
;MLGAILGKKTAKVEVEVPPRIIYFPLDKSEEVLSEVSVDEIKSKLKEIASKYNVKLNEAELDVIASKTKVYLDLTRERMLCLKRIRELSKAFMERRISSSLYTTLIKIYKDRLIEIELKLSKIT
;
A
#
# COMPACT_ATOMS: atom_id res chain seq x y z
N MET A 1 0.25 26.21 61.20
CA MET A 1 -1.11 25.65 61.32
C MET A 1 -1.47 25.05 59.96
N LEU A 2 -1.77 23.75 59.93
CA LEU A 2 -2.20 22.98 58.75
C LEU A 2 -3.66 23.25 58.39
N GLY A 3 -4.02 23.01 57.12
CA GLY A 3 -5.40 22.80 56.63
C GLY A 3 -5.78 23.81 55.53
N ALA A 4 -6.20 23.46 54.31
CA ALA A 4 -6.65 22.19 53.78
C ALA A 4 -6.40 22.13 52.25
N ILE A 5 -6.14 20.92 51.79
CA ILE A 5 -6.07 20.46 50.41
C ILE A 5 -7.45 20.58 49.77
N LEU A 6 -7.55 21.09 48.54
CA LEU A 6 -8.48 20.53 47.56
C LEU A 6 -7.93 20.72 46.14
N GLY A 7 -7.51 19.60 45.55
CA GLY A 7 -6.82 19.53 44.27
C GLY A 7 -7.69 20.01 43.11
N LYS A 8 -7.14 20.93 42.31
CA LYS A 8 -7.52 21.06 40.92
C LYS A 8 -6.64 20.12 40.12
N LYS A 9 -7.21 18.97 39.76
CA LYS A 9 -6.66 18.08 38.73
C LYS A 9 -6.30 18.95 37.53
N THR A 10 -5.03 18.98 37.17
CA THR A 10 -4.58 19.43 35.87
C THR A 10 -5.21 18.50 34.85
N ALA A 11 -6.35 18.91 34.31
CA ALA A 11 -6.85 18.33 33.09
C ALA A 11 -5.77 18.59 32.04
N LYS A 12 -5.00 17.55 31.70
CA LYS A 12 -4.20 17.53 30.49
C LYS A 12 -5.20 17.78 29.37
N VAL A 13 -5.21 19.01 28.86
CA VAL A 13 -5.84 19.31 27.58
C VAL A 13 -5.00 18.56 26.56
N GLU A 14 -5.38 17.32 26.28
CA GLU A 14 -4.93 16.62 25.09
C GLU A 14 -5.47 17.44 23.93
N VAL A 15 -4.63 18.34 23.44
CA VAL A 15 -4.89 19.05 22.20
C VAL A 15 -4.94 17.95 21.14
N GLU A 16 -6.16 17.58 20.76
CA GLU A 16 -6.44 16.61 19.72
C GLU A 16 -5.97 17.25 18.41
N VAL A 17 -4.69 17.06 18.09
CA VAL A 17 -4.11 17.57 16.84
C VAL A 17 -4.85 16.86 15.73
N PRO A 18 -5.60 17.58 14.87
CA PRO A 18 -6.31 16.94 13.78
C PRO A 18 -5.28 16.18 12.94
N PRO A 19 -5.56 14.91 12.57
CA PRO A 19 -4.61 14.10 11.83
C PRO A 19 -4.19 14.85 10.56
N ARG A 20 -2.87 15.06 10.41
CA ARG A 20 -2.32 15.73 9.23
C ARG A 20 -2.75 14.96 7.98
N ILE A 21 -3.52 15.62 7.13
CA ILE A 21 -3.98 15.07 5.85
C ILE A 21 -2.78 15.07 4.90
N ILE A 22 -2.26 13.87 4.59
CA ILE A 22 -1.22 13.70 3.58
C ILE A 22 -1.92 13.38 2.26
N TYR A 23 -1.87 14.32 1.31
CA TYR A 23 -2.40 14.11 -0.02
C TYR A 23 -1.43 13.23 -0.81
N PHE A 24 -1.86 12.03 -1.19
CA PHE A 24 -1.13 11.17 -2.13
C PHE A 24 -1.72 11.38 -3.53
N PRO A 25 -1.11 12.24 -4.38
CA PRO A 25 -1.54 12.36 -5.76
C PRO A 25 -1.24 11.04 -6.48
N LEU A 26 -2.23 10.46 -7.14
CA LEU A 26 -2.03 9.36 -8.09
C LEU A 26 -2.77 9.68 -9.37
N ASP A 27 -2.12 9.35 -10.48
CA ASP A 27 -2.61 9.53 -11.84
C ASP A 27 -3.96 8.83 -12.07
N LYS A 28 -4.72 9.37 -13.02
CA LYS A 28 -6.16 9.11 -13.24
C LYS A 28 -6.54 7.67 -13.62
N SER A 29 -5.61 6.72 -13.68
CA SER A 29 -5.87 5.31 -14.04
C SER A 29 -5.70 4.40 -12.82
N GLU A 30 -6.60 4.47 -11.85
CA GLU A 30 -6.60 3.59 -10.66
C GLU A 30 -7.43 2.30 -10.87
N GLU A 31 -7.24 1.64 -12.01
CA GLU A 31 -7.61 0.23 -12.09
C GLU A 31 -6.51 -0.58 -11.40
N VAL A 32 -6.90 -1.27 -10.32
CA VAL A 32 -6.02 -2.29 -9.71
C VAL A 32 -5.76 -3.32 -10.80
N LEU A 33 -4.48 -3.51 -11.15
CA LEU A 33 -4.09 -4.47 -12.19
C LEU A 33 -4.79 -5.81 -11.99
N SER A 34 -5.27 -6.41 -13.07
CA SER A 34 -5.79 -7.78 -13.05
C SER A 34 -4.69 -8.75 -12.63
N GLU A 35 -5.10 -9.87 -12.05
CA GLU A 35 -4.16 -10.96 -11.82
C GLU A 35 -3.65 -11.51 -13.15
N VAL A 36 -2.36 -11.79 -13.23
CA VAL A 36 -1.73 -12.38 -14.41
C VAL A 36 -1.05 -13.67 -13.96
N SER A 37 -1.35 -14.78 -14.63
CA SER A 37 -0.76 -16.09 -14.32
C SER A 37 0.70 -16.18 -14.78
N VAL A 38 1.44 -17.16 -14.23
CA VAL A 38 2.82 -17.43 -14.66
C VAL A 38 2.87 -17.84 -16.14
N ASP A 39 1.88 -18.59 -16.62
CA ASP A 39 1.82 -19.03 -18.02
C ASP A 39 1.58 -17.87 -18.99
N GLU A 40 0.73 -16.92 -18.64
CA GLU A 40 0.55 -15.68 -19.41
C GLU A 40 1.84 -14.85 -19.47
N ILE A 41 2.56 -14.78 -18.35
CA ILE A 41 3.86 -14.11 -18.28
C ILE A 41 4.87 -14.83 -19.19
N LYS A 42 4.96 -16.16 -19.12
CA LYS A 42 5.82 -16.97 -20.00
C LYS A 42 5.49 -16.75 -21.47
N SER A 43 4.21 -16.74 -21.83
CA SER A 43 3.76 -16.50 -23.21
C SER A 43 4.22 -15.13 -23.70
N LYS A 44 4.05 -14.08 -22.90
CA LYS A 44 4.53 -12.73 -23.21
C LYS A 44 6.05 -12.64 -23.29
N LEU A 45 6.77 -13.32 -22.39
CA LEU A 45 8.23 -13.39 -22.42
C LEU A 45 8.74 -14.09 -23.68
N LYS A 46 8.10 -15.17 -24.12
CA LYS A 46 8.42 -15.85 -25.40
C LYS A 46 8.20 -14.91 -26.60
N GLU A 47 7.09 -14.19 -26.62
CA GLU A 47 6.81 -13.19 -27.66
C GLU A 47 7.88 -12.08 -27.68
N ILE A 48 8.24 -11.52 -26.52
CA ILE A 48 9.29 -10.50 -26.41
C ILE A 48 10.64 -11.07 -26.85
N ALA A 49 11.03 -12.23 -26.35
CA ALA A 49 12.30 -12.87 -26.69
C ALA A 49 12.44 -13.10 -28.20
N SER A 50 11.35 -13.53 -28.87
CA SER A 50 11.34 -13.68 -30.34
C SER A 50 11.56 -12.36 -31.09
N LYS A 51 11.00 -11.24 -30.61
CA LYS A 51 11.17 -9.92 -31.22
C LYS A 51 12.62 -9.42 -31.14
N TYR A 52 13.33 -9.78 -30.08
CA TYR A 52 14.73 -9.40 -29.86
C TYR A 52 15.72 -10.50 -30.24
N ASN A 53 15.26 -11.57 -30.90
CA ASN A 53 16.06 -12.73 -31.31
C ASN A 53 16.84 -13.39 -30.14
N VAL A 54 16.28 -13.33 -28.94
CA VAL A 54 16.81 -13.97 -27.73
C VAL A 54 16.21 -15.37 -27.61
N LYS A 55 17.07 -16.39 -27.46
CA LYS A 55 16.63 -17.75 -27.15
C LYS A 55 16.69 -17.94 -25.63
N LEU A 56 15.52 -18.08 -25.01
CA LEU A 56 15.41 -18.48 -23.61
C LEU A 56 15.08 -19.97 -23.54
N ASN A 57 15.80 -20.72 -22.71
CA ASN A 57 15.41 -22.07 -22.38
C ASN A 57 14.25 -22.07 -21.35
N GLU A 58 13.60 -23.22 -21.16
CA GLU A 58 12.41 -23.29 -20.30
C GLU A 58 12.73 -22.98 -18.82
N ALA A 59 13.92 -23.35 -18.33
CA ALA A 59 14.35 -23.03 -16.97
C ALA A 59 14.59 -21.53 -16.76
N GLU A 60 15.16 -20.83 -17.74
CA GLU A 60 15.32 -19.38 -17.73
C GLU A 60 13.95 -18.68 -17.75
N LEU A 61 13.03 -19.17 -18.57
CA LEU A 61 11.65 -18.67 -18.64
C LEU A 61 10.93 -18.84 -17.30
N ASP A 62 11.06 -19.99 -16.63
CA ASP A 62 10.49 -20.25 -15.31
C ASP A 62 10.99 -19.24 -14.27
N VAL A 63 12.30 -19.03 -14.23
CA VAL A 63 12.92 -18.11 -13.26
C VAL A 63 12.47 -16.66 -13.51
N ILE A 64 12.49 -16.22 -14.77
CA ILE A 64 12.09 -14.85 -15.13
C ILE A 64 10.59 -14.68 -14.86
N ALA A 65 9.75 -15.61 -15.30
CA ALA A 65 8.30 -15.51 -15.11
C ALA A 65 7.92 -15.50 -13.63
N SER A 66 8.57 -16.32 -12.80
CA SER A 66 8.34 -16.33 -11.35
C SER A 66 8.72 -14.99 -10.70
N LYS A 67 9.88 -14.42 -11.05
CA LYS A 67 10.29 -13.10 -10.54
C LYS A 67 9.34 -12.00 -10.99
N THR A 68 8.95 -12.00 -12.27
CA THR A 68 7.98 -11.06 -12.83
C THR A 68 6.63 -11.18 -12.13
N LYS A 69 6.14 -12.39 -11.85
CA LYS A 69 4.89 -12.61 -11.11
C LYS A 69 4.94 -11.96 -9.73
N VAL A 70 6.00 -12.22 -8.96
CA VAL A 70 6.19 -11.62 -7.64
C VAL A 70 6.19 -10.09 -7.72
N TYR A 71 6.91 -9.53 -8.69
CA TYR A 71 6.95 -8.08 -8.89
C TYR A 71 5.57 -7.49 -9.24
N LEU A 72 4.83 -8.12 -10.16
CA LEU A 72 3.48 -7.70 -10.55
C LEU A 72 2.49 -7.79 -9.39
N ASP A 73 2.55 -8.87 -8.60
CA ASP A 73 1.69 -9.06 -7.44
C ASP A 73 1.93 -8.01 -6.37
N LEU A 74 3.20 -7.74 -6.05
CA LEU A 74 3.56 -6.67 -5.11
C LEU A 74 3.12 -5.30 -5.62
N THR A 75 3.27 -5.04 -6.92
CA THR A 75 2.84 -3.78 -7.54
C THR A 75 1.31 -3.62 -7.49
N ARG A 76 0.56 -4.70 -7.72
CA ARG A 76 -0.90 -4.73 -7.59
C ARG A 76 -1.32 -4.46 -6.14
N GLU A 77 -0.67 -5.11 -5.19
CA GLU A 77 -0.95 -4.95 -3.77
C GLU A 77 -0.64 -3.52 -3.28
N ARG A 78 0.45 -2.93 -3.79
CA ARG A 78 0.81 -1.52 -3.57
C ARG A 78 -0.30 -0.59 -4.02
N MET A 79 -0.81 -0.76 -5.25
CA MET A 79 -1.91 0.04 -5.78
C MET A 79 -3.18 -0.13 -4.94
N LEU A 80 -3.49 -1.35 -4.50
CA LEU A 80 -4.63 -1.60 -3.62
C LEU A 80 -4.50 -0.84 -2.30
N CYS A 81 -3.34 -0.89 -1.64
CA CYS A 81 -3.10 -0.17 -0.39
C CYS A 81 -3.31 1.34 -0.57
N LEU A 82 -2.74 1.92 -1.63
CA LEU A 82 -2.90 3.33 -1.96
C LEU A 82 -4.36 3.71 -2.22
N LYS A 83 -5.09 2.91 -2.99
CA LYS A 83 -6.52 3.09 -3.25
C LYS A 83 -7.33 3.06 -1.95
N ARG A 84 -7.06 2.11 -1.06
CA ARG A 84 -7.75 2.01 0.24
C ARG A 84 -7.45 3.20 1.14
N ILE A 85 -6.20 3.65 1.20
CA ILE A 85 -5.82 4.87 1.95
C ILE A 85 -6.63 6.08 1.47
N ARG A 86 -6.79 6.23 0.14
CA ARG A 86 -7.59 7.29 -0.46
C ARG A 86 -9.07 7.18 -0.12
N GLU A 87 -9.67 6.00 -0.31
CA GLU A 87 -11.09 5.75 -0.01
C GLU A 87 -11.41 6.03 1.46
N LEU A 88 -10.53 5.62 2.38
CA LEU A 88 -10.65 5.88 3.80
C LEU A 88 -10.51 7.36 4.14
N SER A 89 -9.55 8.06 3.53
CA SER A 89 -9.37 9.50 3.72
C SER A 89 -10.59 10.28 3.26
N LYS A 90 -11.16 9.91 2.09
CA LYS A 90 -12.40 10.50 1.57
C LYS A 90 -13.58 10.21 2.50
N ALA A 91 -13.76 8.96 2.92
CA ALA A 91 -14.85 8.58 3.83
C ALA A 91 -14.77 9.31 5.17
N PHE A 92 -13.56 9.53 5.70
CA PHE A 92 -13.35 10.31 6.91
C PHE A 92 -13.68 11.79 6.72
N MET A 93 -13.21 12.41 5.63
CA MET A 93 -13.54 13.81 5.29
C MET A 93 -15.05 14.03 5.12
N GLU A 94 -15.74 13.08 4.50
CA GLU A 94 -17.20 13.08 4.33
C GLU A 94 -17.95 12.69 5.62
N ARG A 95 -17.24 12.52 6.75
CA ARG A 95 -17.78 12.13 8.06
C ARG A 95 -18.58 10.82 8.04
N ARG A 96 -18.27 9.91 7.11
CA ARG A 96 -18.89 8.59 6.98
C ARG A 96 -18.29 7.53 7.90
N ILE A 97 -17.08 7.77 8.43
CA ILE A 97 -16.41 6.89 9.39
C ILE A 97 -15.89 7.70 10.59
N SER A 98 -15.75 7.04 11.75
CA SER A 98 -15.20 7.66 12.96
C SER A 98 -13.68 7.90 12.85
N SER A 99 -13.17 8.83 13.66
CA SER A 99 -11.72 9.11 13.76
C SER A 99 -10.91 7.89 14.21
N SER A 100 -11.46 7.11 15.16
CA SER A 100 -10.81 5.87 15.65
C SER A 100 -10.72 4.80 14.57
N LEU A 101 -11.79 4.62 13.79
CA LEU A 101 -11.83 3.66 12.69
C LEU A 101 -10.88 4.08 11.56
N TYR A 102 -10.90 5.36 11.18
CA TYR A 102 -9.98 5.92 10.19
C TYR A 102 -8.51 5.69 10.60
N THR A 103 -8.14 6.06 11.82
CA THR A 103 -6.77 5.95 12.32
C THR A 103 -6.27 4.50 12.29
N THR A 104 -7.13 3.56 12.72
CA THR A 104 -6.80 2.13 12.74
C THR A 104 -6.59 1.58 11.32
N LEU A 105 -7.54 1.84 10.41
CA LEU A 105 -7.49 1.30 9.05
C LEU A 105 -6.35 1.92 8.24
N ILE A 106 -6.13 3.23 8.35
CA ILE A 106 -5.01 3.90 7.68
C ILE A 106 -3.68 3.35 8.15
N LYS A 107 -3.52 3.08 9.46
CA LYS A 107 -2.29 2.49 9.99
C LYS A 107 -2.02 1.13 9.33
N ILE A 108 -3.02 0.25 9.28
CA ILE A 108 -2.89 -1.08 8.65
C ILE A 108 -2.40 -0.96 7.20
N TYR A 109 -3.04 -0.11 6.38
CA TYR A 109 -2.65 0.02 4.98
C TYR A 109 -1.32 0.73 4.78
N LYS A 110 -0.93 1.64 5.68
CA LYS A 110 0.41 2.27 5.65
C LYS A 110 1.51 1.28 6.02
N ASP A 111 1.31 0.51 7.09
CA ASP A 111 2.27 -0.51 7.52
C ASP A 111 2.45 -1.55 6.40
N ARG A 112 1.34 -1.98 5.78
CA ARG A 112 1.39 -2.90 4.64
C ARG A 112 2.08 -2.29 3.42
N LEU A 113 1.83 -1.02 3.11
CA LEU A 113 2.52 -0.32 2.02
C LEU A 113 4.04 -0.29 2.25
N ILE A 114 4.49 -0.02 3.48
CA ILE A 114 5.91 -0.04 3.85
C ILE A 114 6.51 -1.44 3.62
N GLU A 115 5.82 -2.51 4.06
CA GLU A 115 6.28 -3.89 3.82
C GLU A 115 6.43 -4.21 2.33
N ILE A 116 5.49 -3.75 1.50
CA ILE A 116 5.52 -3.97 0.05
C ILE A 116 6.69 -3.21 -0.57
N GLU A 117 6.89 -1.94 -0.23
CA GLU A 117 8.02 -1.14 -0.73
C GLU A 117 9.37 -1.77 -0.33
N LEU A 118 9.49 -2.28 0.90
CA LEU A 118 10.68 -3.01 1.36
C LEU A 118 10.92 -4.33 0.61
N LYS A 119 9.86 -5.00 0.14
CA LYS A 119 9.99 -6.20 -0.70
C LYS A 119 10.40 -5.82 -2.11
N LEU A 120 9.78 -4.80 -2.69
CA LEU A 120 10.11 -4.29 -4.03
C LEU A 120 11.57 -3.81 -4.11
N SER A 121 12.07 -3.12 -3.07
CA SER A 121 13.45 -2.64 -3.02
C SER A 121 14.50 -3.75 -2.94
N LYS A 122 14.11 -4.99 -2.64
CA LYS A 122 15.01 -6.16 -2.61
C LYS A 122 14.99 -6.95 -3.92
N ILE A 123 13.97 -6.72 -4.75
CA ILE A 123 13.79 -7.36 -6.05
C ILE A 123 14.43 -6.52 -7.16
N THR A 124 14.44 -5.19 -6.98
CA THR A 124 15.05 -4.20 -7.88
C THR A 124 16.54 -4.08 -7.59
#